data_AF-A0A7R7TEN0-F1
#
_entry.id   AF-A0A7R7TEN0-F1
#
_cell.length_a   1.000
_cell.length_b   1.000
_cell.length_c   1.000
_cell.angle_alpha   90.00
_cell.angle_beta   90.00
_cell.angle_gamma   90.00
#
_symmetry.space_group_name_H-M   'P 1'
#
loop_
_entity.id
_entity.type
_entity.pdbx_description
1 polymer ?
#
loop_
_entity_poly.entity_id
_entity_poly.type
_entity_poly.pdbx_seq_one_letter_code
_entity_poly.pdbx_strand_id
1 'polypeptide(L)' 'MEVILHGDLRRFGERFQVEARTPREALEKLGIPLEEVWLLAVGDKAVGLDEEVEGPLEVYPPIAGGGILGVLP' A
#
# COMPACT_ATOMS: atom_id res chain seq x y z
N MET A 1 5.97 -10.53 -7.93
CA MET A 1 5.95 -9.13 -7.50
C MET A 1 6.43 -9.06 -6.07
N GLU A 2 7.26 -8.06 -5.78
CA GLU A 2 7.62 -7.72 -4.41
C GLU A 2 6.62 -6.71 -3.85
N VAL A 3 6.19 -6.87 -2.61
CA VAL A 3 5.29 -5.92 -1.92
C VAL A 3 5.98 -5.41 -0.66
N ILE A 4 6.01 -4.10 -0.48
CA ILE A 4 6.63 -3.44 0.68
C ILE A 4 5.55 -2.65 1.41
N LEU A 5 5.38 -2.92 2.71
CA LEU A 5 4.36 -2.27 3.52
C LEU A 5 4.97 -1.15 4.37
N HIS A 6 4.34 0.02 4.37
CA HIS A 6 4.80 1.20 5.10
C HIS A 6 3.85 1.54 6.26
N GLY A 7 4.32 2.38 7.19
CA GLY A 7 3.50 2.86 8.31
C GLY A 7 2.95 1.73 9.20
N ASP A 8 1.68 1.84 9.57
CA ASP A 8 0.98 0.87 10.42
C ASP A 8 0.70 -0.47 9.71
N LEU A 9 0.76 -0.52 8.38
CA LEU A 9 0.65 -1.77 7.61
C LEU A 9 1.79 -2.75 7.91
N ARG A 10 2.92 -2.28 8.45
CA ARG A 10 4.04 -3.15 8.90
C ARG A 10 3.63 -4.19 9.94
N ARG A 11 2.48 -4.00 10.61
CA ARG A 11 1.89 -5.02 11.52
C ARG A 11 1.55 -6.33 10.81
N PHE A 12 1.32 -6.29 9.50
CA PHE A 12 1.10 -7.48 8.68
C PHE A 12 2.43 -8.13 8.26
N GLY A 13 3.52 -7.34 8.25
CA GLY A 13 4.90 -7.67 7.87
C GLY A 13 5.50 -6.55 7.04
N GLU A 14 6.81 -6.57 6.78
CA GLU A 14 7.49 -5.44 6.10
C GLU A 14 7.65 -5.64 4.58
N ARG A 15 7.96 -6.87 4.14
CA ARG A 15 8.29 -7.17 2.74
C ARG A 15 7.86 -8.59 2.38
N PHE A 16 7.22 -8.74 1.23
CA PHE A 16 6.67 -10.01 0.75
C PHE A 16 7.04 -10.26 -0.70
N GLN A 17 7.19 -11.54 -1.05
CA GLN A 17 7.25 -11.99 -2.44
C GLN A 17 5.97 -12.75 -2.75
N VAL A 18 5.23 -12.28 -3.74
CA VAL A 18 3.94 -12.84 -4.13
C VAL A 18 3.86 -12.97 -5.66
N GLU A 19 3.30 -14.09 -6.11
CA GLU A 19 3.00 -14.28 -7.53
C GLU A 19 1.72 -13.51 -7.88
N ALA A 20 1.87 -12.29 -8.39
CA ALA A 20 0.76 -11.40 -8.78
C ALA A 20 1.23 -10.47 -9.89
N ARG A 21 0.29 -10.00 -10.71
CA ARG A 21 0.53 -9.02 -11.79
C ARG A 21 0.01 -7.63 -11.47
N THR A 22 -1.00 -7.53 -10.61
CA THR A 22 -1.62 -6.26 -10.20
C THR A 22 -1.54 -6.07 -8.68
N PRO A 23 -1.61 -4.82 -8.19
CA PRO A 23 -1.69 -4.55 -6.77
C PRO A 23 -2.87 -5.25 -6.07
N ARG A 24 -4.04 -5.31 -6.71
CA ARG A 24 -5.20 -6.03 -6.17
C ARG A 24 -4.88 -7.49 -5.89
N GLU A 25 -4.38 -8.22 -6.89
CA GLU A 25 -4.03 -9.63 -6.74
C GLU A 25 -3.00 -9.85 -5.62
N ALA A 26 -2.01 -8.96 -5.55
CA ALA A 26 -0.95 -9.03 -4.55
C ALA A 26 -1.52 -8.87 -3.12
N LEU A 27 -2.33 -7.84 -2.89
CA LEU A 27 -2.91 -7.53 -1.59
C LEU A 27 -3.93 -8.60 -1.15
N GLU A 28 -4.78 -9.08 -2.06
CA GLU A 28 -5.74 -10.15 -1.78
C GLU A 28 -5.03 -11.45 -1.36
N LYS A 29 -3.97 -11.84 -2.07
CA LYS A 29 -3.17 -13.05 -1.72
C LYS A 29 -2.46 -12.93 -0.38
N LEU A 30 -2.06 -11.71 0.00
CA LEU A 30 -1.43 -11.44 1.29
C LEU A 30 -2.46 -11.28 2.42
N GLY A 31 -3.76 -11.31 2.13
CA GLY A 31 -4.83 -11.08 3.12
C GLY A 31 -4.84 -9.64 3.63
N ILE A 32 -4.28 -8.71 2.86
CA ILE A 32 -4.15 -7.31 3.20
C ILE A 32 -5.43 -6.60 2.71
N PRO A 33 -6.24 -6.00 3.61
CA PRO A 33 -7.60 -5.56 3.29
C PRO A 33 -7.63 -4.35 2.34
N LEU A 34 -8.23 -4.45 1.15
CA LEU A 34 -8.26 -3.36 0.14
C LEU A 34 -9.04 -2.09 0.57
N GLU A 35 -8.61 -1.39 1.61
CA GLU A 35 -9.21 -0.13 2.04
C GLU A 35 -9.01 0.94 0.95
N GLU A 36 -10.06 1.70 0.65
CA GLU A 36 -10.10 2.68 -0.45
C GLU A 36 -9.08 3.83 -0.32
N VAL A 37 -8.33 3.89 0.78
CA VAL A 37 -7.50 5.04 1.16
C VAL A 37 -6.00 4.76 1.11
N TRP A 38 -5.58 3.62 0.57
CA TRP A 38 -4.15 3.32 0.43
C TRP A 38 -3.54 4.00 -0.78
N LEU A 39 -2.33 4.52 -0.60
CA LEU A 39 -1.50 4.97 -1.71
C LEU A 39 -0.63 3.80 -2.16
N LEU A 40 -0.76 3.45 -3.44
CA LEU A 40 0.00 2.39 -4.10
C LEU A 40 1.02 3.03 -5.03
N ALA A 41 2.27 2.61 -4.93
CA ALA A 41 3.34 3.17 -5.74
C ALA A 41 4.30 2.08 -6.26
N VAL A 42 4.91 2.36 -7.41
CA VAL A 42 6.03 1.59 -7.94
C VAL A 42 7.13 2.59 -8.28
N GLY A 43 8.17 2.64 -7.45
CA GLY A 43 9.15 3.73 -7.48
C GLY A 43 8.46 5.08 -7.25
N ASP A 44 8.69 6.04 -8.15
CA ASP A 44 8.16 7.40 -8.01
C ASP A 44 6.74 7.59 -8.60
N LYS A 45 6.09 6.51 -9.06
CA LYS A 45 4.79 6.57 -9.74
C LYS A 45 3.69 5.96 -8.86
N ALA A 46 2.62 6.73 -8.63
CA ALA A 46 1.38 6.20 -8.08
C ALA A 46 0.65 5.32 -9.12
N VAL A 47 0.15 4.17 -8.69
CA VAL A 47 -0.50 3.16 -9.55
C VAL A 47 -1.90 2.81 -9.06
N GLY A 48 -2.76 2.36 -9.97
CA GLY A 48 -4.09 1.85 -9.63
C GLY A 48 -4.08 0.40 -9.14
N LEU A 49 -5.14 -0.02 -8.44
CA LEU A 49 -5.30 -1.40 -7.96
C LEU A 49 -5.24 -2.46 -9.07
N ASP A 50 -5.76 -2.12 -10.24
CA ASP A 50 -5.93 -3.03 -11.38
C ASP A 50 -4.88 -2.79 -12.48
N GLU A 51 -3.89 -1.93 -12.23
CA GLU A 51 -2.78 -1.67 -13.16
C GLU A 51 -1.77 -2.83 -13.11
N GLU A 52 -1.36 -3.36 -14.27
CA GLU A 52 -0.26 -4.33 -14.32
C GLU A 52 1.07 -3.63 -14.03
N VAL A 53 1.85 -4.19 -13.09
CA VAL A 53 3.11 -3.60 -12.63
C VAL A 53 4.22 -4.63 -12.51
N GLU A 54 5.45 -4.24 -12.85
CA GLU A 54 6.63 -5.12 -12.83
C GLU A 54 7.55 -4.91 -11.62
N GLY A 55 7.41 -3.79 -10.90
CA GLY A 55 8.32 -3.37 -9.82
C GLY A 55 7.86 -3.77 -8.41
N PRO A 56 8.66 -3.43 -7.39
CA PRO A 56 8.19 -3.53 -6.02
C PRO A 56 7.01 -2.58 -5.83
N LEU A 57 5.90 -3.15 -5.41
CA LEU A 57 4.72 -2.42 -5.01
C LEU A 57 4.91 -1.91 -3.60
N GLU A 58 5.00 -0.60 -3.44
CA GLU A 58 5.01 0.06 -2.15
C GLU A 58 3.57 0.43 -1.77
N VAL A 59 3.17 0.00 -0.57
CA VAL A 59 1.81 0.18 -0.05
C VAL A 59 1.90 1.08 1.17
N TYR A 60 1.29 2.23 1.04
CA TYR A 60 1.24 3.24 2.08
C TYR A 60 -0.18 3.31 2.65
N PRO A 61 -0.34 3.28 3.99
CA PRO A 61 -1.62 3.57 4.60
C PRO A 61 -2.07 4.98 4.24
N PRO A 62 -3.36 5.32 4.41
CA PRO A 62 -3.79 6.70 4.31
C PRO A 62 -2.86 7.60 5.12
N ILE A 63 -2.55 8.76 4.58
CA ILE A 63 -1.86 9.80 5.35
C ILE A 63 -2.84 10.22 6.47
N ALA A 64 -2.74 9.56 7.61
CA ALA A 64 -3.25 10.07 8.86
C ALA A 64 -2.41 11.31 9.14
N GLY A 65 -2.92 12.48 8.72
CA GLY A 65 -2.35 13.76 9.08
C GLY A 65 -2.28 13.89 10.59
N GLY A 66 -1.15 13.50 11.17
CA GLY A 66 -0.86 13.68 12.58
C GLY A 66 -0.53 15.14 12.84
N GLY A 67 -1.56 15.93 13.16
CA GLY A 67 -1.44 17.17 13.94
C GLY A 67 -1.41 18.47 13.15
N ILE A 68 -2.59 19.01 12.80
CA ILE A 68 -2.91 20.46 12.93
C ILE A 68 -4.39 20.79 12.72
N LEU A 69 -5.26 19.86 12.30
CA LEU A 69 -6.70 20.15 12.16
C LEU A 69 -7.53 19.48 13.25
N GLY A 70 -7.28 19.84 14.51
CA GLY A 70 -7.99 19.21 15.62
C GLY A 70 -7.81 19.82 17.00
N VAL A 71 -7.28 21.04 17.15
CA VAL A 71 -7.52 21.88 18.32
C VAL A 71 -7.34 23.34 17.90
N LEU A 72 -8.44 24.04 17.66
CA LEU A 72 -8.48 25.49 17.87
C LEU A 72 -9.40 25.70 19.09
N PRO A 73 -8.94 26.38 20.16
CA PRO A 73 -9.84 26.87 21.20
C PRO A 73 -10.81 27.92 20.66
#